data_AF-A0A0B3BVD2-F1
#
_entry.id   AF-A0A0B3BVD2-F1
#
_cell.length_a   1.000
_cell.length_b   1.000
_cell.length_c   1.000
_cell.angle_alpha   90.00
_cell.angle_beta   90.00
_cell.angle_gamma   90.00
#
_symmetry.space_group_name_H-M   'P 1'
#
loop_
_entity.id
_entity.type
_entity.pdbx_description
1 polymer ?
#
loop_
_entity_poly.entity_id
_entity_poly.type
_entity_poly.pdbx_seq_one_letter_code
_entity_poly.pdbx_strand_id
1 'polypeptide(L)'
;MGLIDEKFSEEKVEIEKVLHNYWSYKNNPNKEKKELIEMIDEAIEDMREYDREHGTQYCKVIEKRFFEELGWQHVCMELNIEKSTVYNLEEQILNYILTFLLKHGWRVDKKAEAI
;
A
#
# COMPACT_ATOMS: atom_id res chain seq x y z
N MET A 1 -11.11 -12.90 -18.67
CA MET A 1 -9.87 -12.35 -18.09
C MET A 1 -9.57 -11.07 -18.84
N GLY A 2 -10.32 -10.01 -18.54
CA GLY A 2 -10.39 -8.84 -19.40
C GLY A 2 -10.62 -7.58 -18.58
N LEU A 3 -9.81 -6.56 -18.83
CA LEU A 3 -9.89 -5.15 -18.42
C LEU A 3 -9.92 -4.85 -16.90
N ILE A 4 -10.63 -5.65 -16.10
CA ILE A 4 -10.77 -5.48 -14.66
C ILE A 4 -9.46 -5.85 -13.94
N ASP A 5 -8.82 -6.96 -14.32
CA ASP A 5 -7.52 -7.38 -13.74
C ASP A 5 -6.39 -6.39 -14.07
N GLU A 6 -6.46 -5.74 -15.24
CA GLU A 6 -5.46 -4.80 -15.72
C GLU A 6 -5.61 -3.43 -15.04
N LYS A 7 -6.85 -2.96 -14.85
CA LYS A 7 -7.14 -1.71 -14.12
C LYS A 7 -6.66 -1.77 -12.66
N PHE A 8 -7.02 -2.85 -11.94
CA PHE A 8 -6.53 -3.08 -10.58
C PHE A 8 -5.00 -3.24 -10.51
N SER A 9 -4.34 -3.58 -11.61
CA SER A 9 -2.87 -3.61 -11.67
C SER A 9 -2.27 -2.19 -11.68
N GLU A 10 -2.88 -1.24 -12.40
CA GLU A 10 -2.38 0.15 -12.46
C GLU A 10 -2.54 0.86 -11.12
N GLU A 11 -3.68 0.67 -10.46
CA GLU A 11 -3.94 1.26 -9.15
C GLU A 11 -3.01 0.70 -8.06
N LYS A 12 -2.72 -0.61 -8.09
CA LYS A 12 -1.71 -1.21 -7.21
C LYS A 12 -0.32 -0.65 -7.46
N VAL A 13 0.07 -0.50 -8.72
CA VAL A 13 1.37 0.09 -9.09
C VAL A 13 1.48 1.53 -8.58
N GLU A 14 0.40 2.30 -8.63
CA GLU A 14 0.40 3.66 -8.08
C GLU A 14 0.49 3.67 -6.55
N ILE A 15 -0.24 2.80 -5.86
CA ILE A 15 -0.13 2.63 -4.40
C ILE A 15 1.29 2.23 -4.02
N GLU A 16 1.89 1.25 -4.70
CA GLU A 16 3.26 0.79 -4.45
C GLU A 16 4.28 1.93 -4.64
N LYS A 17 4.14 2.73 -5.69
CA LYS A 17 4.98 3.94 -5.90
C LYS A 17 4.82 4.94 -4.75
N VAL A 18 3.59 5.16 -4.29
CA VAL A 18 3.33 6.09 -3.17
C VAL A 18 3.93 5.56 -1.88
N LEU A 19 3.84 4.26 -1.60
CA LEU A 19 4.47 3.65 -0.43
C LEU A 19 6.00 3.79 -0.46
N HIS A 20 6.63 3.55 -1.62
CA HIS A 20 8.07 3.77 -1.77
C HIS A 20 8.48 5.25 -1.62
N ASN A 21 7.62 6.19 -2.02
CA ASN A 21 7.90 7.62 -1.90
C ASN A 21 7.23 8.26 -0.67
N TYR A 22 6.78 7.46 0.28
CA TYR A 22 5.85 7.87 1.32
C TYR A 22 6.36 9.08 2.12
N TRP A 23 7.59 9.02 2.61
CA TRP A 23 8.17 10.11 3.39
C TRP A 23 8.40 11.37 2.56
N SER A 24 8.80 11.23 1.29
CA SER A 24 8.97 12.36 0.38
C SER A 24 7.64 13.08 0.19
N TYR A 25 6.57 12.32 -0.05
CA TYR A 25 5.25 12.88 -0.27
C TYR A 25 4.64 13.43 1.02
N LYS A 26 4.87 12.79 2.17
CA LYS A 26 4.39 13.27 3.47
C LYS A 26 5.02 14.60 3.87
N ASN A 27 6.31 14.79 3.57
CA ASN A 27 7.05 16.00 3.90
C ASN A 27 6.86 17.15 2.89
N ASN A 28 6.52 16.85 1.63
CA ASN A 28 6.27 17.86 0.62
C ASN A 28 5.12 17.45 -0.34
N PRO A 29 3.86 17.41 0.16
CA PRO A 29 2.75 16.94 -0.65
C PRO A 29 2.34 18.00 -1.68
N ASN A 30 2.23 17.60 -2.95
CA ASN A 30 1.39 18.34 -3.88
C ASN A 30 -0.10 18.08 -3.53
N LYS A 31 -1.01 18.97 -3.97
CA LYS A 31 -2.42 18.94 -3.54
C LYS A 31 -3.11 17.58 -3.79
N GLU A 32 -2.83 16.93 -4.92
CA GLU A 32 -3.44 15.64 -5.28
C GLU A 32 -2.86 14.46 -4.48
N LYS A 33 -1.55 14.46 -4.22
CA LYS A 33 -0.92 13.40 -3.42
C LYS A 33 -1.27 13.52 -1.95
N LYS A 34 -1.63 14.71 -1.46
CA LYS A 34 -2.04 14.93 -0.07
C LYS A 34 -3.24 14.04 0.31
N GLU A 35 -4.32 14.08 -0.48
CA GLU A 35 -5.53 13.29 -0.23
C GLU A 35 -5.22 11.78 -0.23
N LEU A 36 -4.39 11.32 -1.17
CA LEU A 36 -4.02 9.91 -1.28
C LEU A 36 -3.17 9.45 -0.09
N ILE A 37 -2.20 10.26 0.36
CA ILE A 37 -1.38 9.92 1.53
C ILE A 37 -2.22 9.88 2.81
N GLU A 38 -3.16 10.82 2.99
CA GLU A 38 -4.05 10.82 4.15
C GLU A 38 -4.88 9.54 4.20
N MET A 39 -5.44 9.08 3.07
CA MET A 39 -6.16 7.81 3.03
C MET A 39 -5.25 6.59 3.22
N ILE A 40 -4.00 6.64 2.75
CA ILE A 40 -3.02 5.57 3.01
C ILE A 40 -2.63 5.53 4.49
N ASP A 41 -2.50 6.68 5.16
CA ASP A 41 -2.24 6.77 6.60
C ASP A 41 -3.38 6.10 7.38
N GLU A 42 -4.63 6.39 7.02
CA GLU A 42 -5.80 5.75 7.62
C GLU A 42 -5.79 4.23 7.38
N ALA A 43 -5.48 3.77 6.17
CA ALA A 43 -5.39 2.35 5.86
C ALA A 43 -4.26 1.65 6.65
N ILE A 44 -3.13 2.32 6.88
CA ILE A 44 -2.01 1.80 7.68
C ILE A 44 -2.41 1.69 9.14
N GLU A 45 -3.16 2.64 9.69
CA GLU A 45 -3.63 2.56 11.07
C GLU A 45 -4.70 1.47 11.25
N ASP A 46 -5.59 1.28 10.28
CA ASP A 46 -6.54 0.15 10.24
C ASP A 46 -5.79 -1.21 10.22
N MET A 47 -4.75 -1.31 9.38
CA MET A 47 -3.86 -2.48 9.38
C MET A 47 -3.10 -2.67 10.70
N ARG A 48 -2.75 -1.59 11.41
CA ARG A 48 -2.07 -1.66 12.70
C ARG A 48 -2.97 -2.25 13.79
N GLU A 49 -4.25 -1.90 13.76
CA GLU A 49 -5.26 -2.52 14.63
C GLU A 49 -5.42 -4.01 14.27
N TYR A 50 -5.52 -4.32 12.98
CA TYR A 50 -5.61 -5.69 12.50
C TYR A 50 -4.40 -6.55 12.91
N ASP A 51 -3.17 -6.04 12.77
CA ASP A 51 -1.92 -6.66 13.24
C ASP A 51 -1.98 -6.97 14.74
N ARG A 52 -2.53 -6.06 15.55
CA ARG A 52 -2.67 -6.25 17.00
C ARG A 52 -3.65 -7.36 17.35
N GLU A 53 -4.77 -7.43 16.65
CA GLU A 53 -5.83 -8.39 16.93
C GLU A 53 -5.53 -9.80 16.40
N HIS A 54 -4.91 -9.89 15.22
CA HIS A 54 -4.75 -11.14 14.48
C HIS A 54 -3.30 -11.65 14.45
N GLY A 55 -2.35 -10.87 14.98
CA GLY A 55 -0.93 -11.23 15.00
C GLY A 55 -0.28 -11.24 13.61
N THR A 56 -0.86 -10.51 12.64
CA THR A 56 -0.22 -10.28 11.33
C THR A 56 0.97 -9.34 11.45
N GLN A 57 1.70 -9.16 10.34
CA GLN A 57 2.94 -8.37 10.29
C GLN A 57 2.90 -7.30 9.20
N TYR A 58 1.71 -6.82 8.82
CA TYR A 58 1.55 -5.86 7.73
C TYR A 58 2.36 -4.60 7.97
N CYS A 59 2.24 -3.97 9.14
CA CYS A 59 2.95 -2.72 9.44
C CYS A 59 4.47 -2.91 9.45
N LYS A 60 4.97 -4.07 9.91
CA LYS A 60 6.40 -4.38 9.90
C LYS A 60 6.93 -4.55 8.48
N VAL A 61 6.18 -5.26 7.63
CA VAL A 61 6.55 -5.37 6.22
C VAL A 61 6.51 -4.00 5.56
N ILE A 62 5.52 -3.16 5.85
CA ILE A 62 5.44 -1.81 5.29
C ILE A 62 6.67 -0.98 5.65
N GLU A 63 7.01 -0.94 6.94
CA GLU A 63 8.17 -0.22 7.45
C GLU A 63 9.47 -0.70 6.80
N LYS A 64 9.73 -2.01 6.81
CA LYS A 64 10.98 -2.57 6.31
C LYS A 64 11.09 -2.52 4.80
N ARG A 65 10.04 -2.86 4.08
CA ARG A 65 10.06 -2.98 2.62
C ARG A 65 9.96 -1.63 1.92
N PHE A 66 9.01 -0.80 2.36
CA PHE A 66 8.64 0.41 1.62
C PHE A 66 9.28 1.65 2.21
N PHE A 67 9.33 1.78 3.54
CA PHE A 67 9.83 3.00 4.19
C PHE A 67 11.35 3.00 4.39
N GLU A 68 11.93 1.88 4.79
CA GLU A 68 13.38 1.67 4.87
C GLU A 68 13.97 1.20 3.53
N GLU A 69 13.12 0.90 2.54
CA GLU A 69 13.49 0.40 1.21
C GLU A 69 14.38 -0.86 1.23
N LEU A 70 14.25 -1.70 2.25
CA LEU A 70 15.04 -2.92 2.34
C LEU A 70 14.68 -3.91 1.24
N GLY A 71 15.71 -4.53 0.67
CA GLY A 71 15.53 -5.64 -0.26
C GLY A 71 14.98 -6.88 0.45
N TRP A 72 14.29 -7.72 -0.31
CA TRP A 72 13.62 -8.95 0.15
C TRP A 72 14.43 -9.82 1.12
N GLN A 73 15.72 -10.00 0.85
CA GLN A 73 16.60 -10.83 1.69
C GLN A 73 16.75 -10.25 3.10
N HIS A 74 16.94 -8.93 3.20
CA HIS A 74 17.05 -8.25 4.49
C HIS A 74 15.73 -8.28 5.25
N VAL A 75 14.60 -8.07 4.58
CA VAL A 75 13.26 -8.19 5.19
C VAL A 75 13.03 -9.59 5.74
N CYS A 76 13.36 -10.65 4.97
CA CYS A 76 13.24 -12.03 5.43
C CYS A 76 14.08 -12.29 6.70
N MET A 77 15.31 -11.78 6.72
CA MET A 77 16.23 -11.94 7.86
C MET A 77 15.74 -11.19 9.10
N GLU A 78 15.33 -9.93 8.95
CA GLU A 78 14.91 -9.08 10.08
C GLU A 78 13.58 -9.52 10.68
N LEU A 79 12.64 -9.94 9.84
CA LEU A 79 11.32 -10.40 10.28
C LEU A 79 11.28 -11.89 10.60
N ASN A 80 12.36 -12.62 10.30
CA ASN A 80 12.47 -14.08 10.45
C ASN A 80 11.30 -14.82 9.78
N ILE A 81 11.02 -14.46 8.52
CA ILE A 81 9.96 -15.06 7.69
C ILE A 81 10.52 -15.49 6.33
N GLU A 82 9.85 -16.44 5.70
CA GLU A 82 10.21 -16.91 4.37
C GLU A 82 9.92 -15.87 3.29
N LYS A 83 10.68 -15.93 2.20
CA LYS A 83 10.51 -15.05 1.03
C LYS A 83 9.09 -15.10 0.46
N SER A 84 8.51 -16.31 0.37
CA SER A 84 7.12 -16.55 -0.03
C SER A 84 6.12 -15.79 0.86
N THR A 85 6.36 -15.79 2.18
CA THR A 85 5.57 -15.03 3.15
C THR A 85 5.68 -13.53 2.92
N VAL A 86 6.88 -12.99 2.65
CA VAL A 86 7.03 -11.55 2.35
C VAL A 86 6.23 -11.18 1.09
N TYR A 87 6.34 -11.96 0.01
CA TYR A 87 5.57 -11.70 -1.22
C TYR A 87 4.06 -11.74 -0.97
N ASN A 88 3.58 -12.73 -0.22
CA ASN A 88 2.16 -12.84 0.11
C ASN A 88 1.68 -11.66 0.96
N LEU A 89 2.50 -11.22 1.93
CA LEU A 89 2.17 -10.07 2.78
C LEU A 89 2.14 -8.78 1.96
N GLU A 90 3.10 -8.56 1.06
CA GLU A 90 3.09 -7.39 0.17
C GLU A 90 1.85 -7.35 -0.71
N GLU A 91 1.48 -8.47 -1.32
CA GLU A 91 0.26 -8.55 -2.12
C GLU A 91 -0.99 -8.26 -1.28
N GLN A 92 -1.06 -8.80 -0.07
CA GLN A 92 -2.16 -8.53 0.87
C GLN A 92 -2.22 -7.06 1.28
N ILE A 93 -1.09 -6.43 1.58
CA ILE A 93 -1.00 -5.00 1.92
C ILE A 93 -1.53 -4.15 0.76
N LEU A 94 -1.05 -4.38 -0.47
CA LEU A 94 -1.50 -3.61 -1.63
C LEU A 94 -3.00 -3.82 -1.89
N ASN A 95 -3.49 -5.05 -1.76
CA ASN A 95 -4.93 -5.35 -1.87
C ASN A 95 -5.75 -4.66 -0.78
N TYR A 96 -5.23 -4.63 0.45
CA TYR A 96 -5.90 -4.02 1.59
C TYR A 96 -6.04 -2.51 1.39
N ILE A 97 -4.91 -1.83 1.09
CA ILE A 97 -4.89 -0.39 0.82
C ILE A 97 -5.80 -0.08 -0.36
N LEU A 98 -5.70 -0.83 -1.46
CA LEU A 98 -6.58 -0.64 -2.61
C LEU A 98 -8.04 -0.77 -2.20
N THR A 99 -8.42 -1.82 -1.46
CA THR A 99 -9.80 -2.01 -1.01
C THR A 99 -10.27 -0.85 -0.11
N PHE A 100 -9.41 -0.38 0.79
CA PHE A 100 -9.68 0.76 1.66
C PHE A 100 -9.92 2.04 0.84
N LEU A 101 -9.00 2.35 -0.07
CA LEU A 101 -9.08 3.50 -0.97
C LEU A 101 -10.34 3.44 -1.85
N LEU A 102 -10.66 2.26 -2.39
CA LEU A 102 -11.83 2.09 -3.25
C LEU A 102 -13.14 2.32 -2.50
N LYS A 103 -13.23 1.89 -1.22
CA LYS A 103 -14.36 2.14 -0.32
C LYS A 103 -14.54 3.63 -0.01
N HIS A 104 -13.44 4.38 0.03
CA HIS A 104 -13.44 5.83 0.26
C HIS A 104 -13.51 6.66 -1.04
N GLY A 105 -13.81 6.01 -2.17
CA GLY A 105 -14.08 6.68 -3.45
C GLY A 105 -12.84 7.07 -4.26
N TRP A 106 -11.64 6.63 -3.87
CA TRP A 106 -10.43 6.89 -4.65
C TRP A 106 -10.38 6.05 -5.93
N ARG A 107 -10.02 6.67 -7.05
CA ARG A 107 -9.79 6.04 -8.36
C ARG A 107 -8.68 6.82 -9.08
N VAL A 108 -7.79 6.12 -9.78
CA VAL A 108 -6.71 6.74 -10.58
C VAL A 108 -7.29 7.57 -11.74
N ASP A 109 -8.45 7.18 -12.28
CA ASP A 109 -9.17 7.92 -13.32
C ASP A 109 -10.19 8.91 -12.74
N LYS A 110 -9.76 10.09 -12.26
CA LYS A 110 -10.69 11.23 -12.07
C LYS A 110 -11.20 11.83 -13.41
N LYS A 111 -10.98 11.17 -14.56
CA LYS A 111 -11.25 11.71 -15.91
C LYS A 111 -12.55 11.26 -16.59
N ALA A 112 -13.43 10.51 -15.92
CA ALA A 112 -14.61 9.93 -16.57
C ALA A 112 -15.98 10.44 -16.07
N GLU A 113 -16.06 11.46 -15.19
CA GLU A 113 -17.34 12.06 -14.77
C GLU A 113 -17.46 13.53 -15.17
N ALA A 114 -17.18 13.79 -16.44
CA ALA A 114 -17.58 15.02 -17.12
C ALA A 114 -18.10 14.67 -18.53
N ILE A 115 -19.24 13.98 -18.59
CA ILE A 115 -20.09 13.90 -19.79
C ILE A 115 -21.51 14.24 -19.36
#